data_AF-A0A0F8TXW3-F1
#
_entry.id   AF-A0A0F8TXW3-F1
#
_cell.length_a   1.000
_cell.length_b   1.000
_cell.length_c   1.000
_cell.angle_alpha   90.00
_cell.angle_beta   90.00
_cell.angle_gamma   90.00
#
_symmetry.space_group_name_H-M   'P 1'
#
loop_
_entity.id
_entity.type
_entity.pdbx_description
1 polymer ?
#
loop_
_entity_poly.entity_id
_entity_poly.type
_entity_poly.pdbx_seq_one_letter_code
_entity_poly.pdbx_strand_id
1 'polypeptide(L)'
;MAPSFSSPTTTFSFTLEPGKQGQITTVSEIIEDEDDTLTVEKRRLCRHLGLEDETGHPPTNPLQIQPLFFIEKTPDSRGPPCNLPGCNRRIEPGDLRLALNPAMESNHWFRASSDFYHIRCFEKIADFSQADFLDRVQPLTRNTWELRGLKASSVRDGSYIVPGGVERLILEWKVTRGMWIDKRDGVYDERAYYIDEGFDDLLHKAGSSTYIPRGRPAGLDLYEHYALSQLLAPNESDGPQDQQEWNLFAHYLDFTAKTPSNPHELSMMLQRWEDDVTLAWREDRDAKNALAQKATRALKRLSAIPIPQAGSNRLGYY
;
A
#
# COMPACT_ATOMS: atom_id res chain seq x y z
N MET A 1 6.21 44.89 -31.33
CA MET A 1 4.73 45.04 -31.33
C MET A 1 4.16 43.75 -30.78
N ALA A 2 3.67 43.75 -29.54
CA ALA A 2 3.07 42.60 -28.88
C ALA A 2 1.53 42.74 -28.91
N PRO A 3 0.75 41.66 -29.10
CA PRO A 3 -0.70 41.74 -29.00
C PRO A 3 -1.16 41.61 -27.54
N SER A 4 -1.97 42.58 -27.13
CA SER A 4 -2.74 42.59 -25.88
C SER A 4 -3.96 41.68 -25.98
N PHE A 5 -4.12 40.76 -25.03
CA PHE A 5 -5.36 40.01 -24.83
C PHE A 5 -6.05 40.49 -23.55
N SER A 6 -7.22 41.12 -23.73
CA SER A 6 -8.14 41.49 -22.67
C SER A 6 -9.05 40.31 -22.31
N SER A 7 -9.05 39.88 -21.05
CA SER A 7 -10.01 38.89 -20.53
C SER A 7 -11.36 39.56 -20.25
N PRO A 8 -12.50 38.92 -20.58
CA PRO A 8 -13.81 39.43 -20.22
C PRO A 8 -14.12 39.19 -18.75
N THR A 9 -14.52 40.25 -18.05
CA THR A 9 -15.09 40.19 -16.69
C THR A 9 -16.57 39.85 -16.80
N THR A 10 -16.95 38.62 -16.45
CA THR A 10 -18.35 38.21 -16.35
C THR A 10 -18.89 38.64 -14.99
N THR A 11 -19.69 39.70 -14.96
CA THR A 11 -20.43 40.13 -13.77
C THR A 11 -21.76 39.35 -13.69
N PHE A 12 -21.86 38.42 -12.75
CA PHE A 12 -23.14 37.78 -12.41
C PHE A 12 -23.90 38.67 -11.42
N SER A 13 -25.10 39.12 -11.82
CA SER A 13 -26.03 39.84 -10.95
C SER A 13 -27.04 38.83 -10.41
N PHE A 14 -27.03 38.60 -9.09
CA PHE A 14 -28.06 37.81 -8.41
C PHE A 14 -29.12 38.75 -7.84
N THR A 15 -30.36 38.60 -8.33
CA THR A 15 -31.53 39.23 -7.70
C THR A 15 -31.97 38.33 -6.55
N LEU A 16 -31.82 38.81 -5.31
CA LEU A 16 -32.27 38.11 -4.11
C LEU A 16 -33.77 38.33 -3.89
N GLU A 17 -34.53 37.24 -3.76
CA GLU A 17 -35.85 37.30 -3.13
C GLU A 17 -35.71 37.44 -1.61
N PRO A 18 -36.51 38.30 -0.95
CA PRO A 18 -36.44 38.48 0.49
C PRO A 18 -37.25 37.38 1.20
N GLY A 19 -36.62 36.64 2.12
CA GLY A 19 -37.37 35.90 3.14
C GLY A 19 -37.08 34.40 3.28
N LYS A 20 -35.83 33.96 3.14
CA LYS A 20 -35.37 32.70 3.79
C LYS A 20 -33.97 32.91 4.35
N GLN A 21 -33.85 32.92 5.67
CA GLN A 21 -32.57 32.78 6.37
C GLN A 21 -32.04 31.37 6.10
N GLY A 22 -31.34 31.21 4.98
CA GLY A 22 -30.42 30.11 4.77
C GLY A 22 -29.15 30.41 5.54
N GLN A 23 -28.79 29.53 6.46
CA GLN A 23 -27.51 29.54 7.16
C GLN A 23 -26.43 29.31 6.09
N ILE A 24 -25.71 30.38 5.71
CA ILE A 24 -24.55 30.28 4.83
C ILE A 24 -23.41 29.81 5.71
N THR A 25 -23.18 28.50 5.78
CA THR A 25 -21.95 27.96 6.36
C THR A 25 -20.80 28.36 5.43
N THR A 26 -19.91 29.19 5.94
CA THR A 26 -18.80 29.76 5.20
C THR A 26 -17.77 28.67 4.88
N VAL A 27 -17.29 28.59 3.64
CA VAL A 27 -16.29 27.60 3.17
C VAL A 27 -15.01 27.61 4.02
N SER A 28 -14.69 28.74 4.65
CA SER A 28 -13.58 28.89 5.58
C SER A 28 -13.76 28.12 6.89
N GLU A 29 -14.96 28.08 7.48
CA GLU A 29 -15.23 27.34 8.72
C GLU A 29 -15.15 25.83 8.52
N ILE A 30 -15.53 25.34 7.34
CA ILE A 30 -15.46 23.91 6.97
C ILE A 30 -14.00 23.43 6.83
N ILE A 31 -13.09 24.31 6.42
CA ILE A 31 -11.66 23.97 6.26
C ILE A 31 -10.93 23.94 7.61
N GLU A 32 -11.28 24.85 8.53
CA GLU A 32 -10.69 24.87 9.88
C GLU A 32 -11.09 23.63 10.71
N ASP A 33 -12.36 23.18 10.60
CA ASP A 33 -12.86 21.99 11.32
C ASP A 33 -12.25 20.65 10.81
N GLU A 34 -11.96 20.52 9.51
CA GLU A 34 -11.34 19.30 8.95
C GLU A 34 -9.87 19.16 9.42
N ASP A 35 -9.12 20.27 9.48
CA ASP A 35 -7.73 20.27 9.91
C ASP A 35 -7.58 19.95 11.42
N ASP A 36 -8.47 20.48 12.25
CA ASP A 36 -8.51 20.15 13.68
C ASP A 36 -8.86 18.66 13.89
N THR A 37 -9.83 18.14 13.14
CA THR A 37 -10.23 16.72 13.20
C THR A 37 -9.08 15.79 12.79
N LEU A 38 -8.38 16.09 11.69
CA LEU A 38 -7.23 15.29 11.25
C LEU A 38 -6.07 15.37 12.25
N THR A 39 -5.88 16.52 12.89
CA THR A 39 -4.86 16.71 13.92
C THR A 39 -5.15 15.85 15.16
N VAL A 40 -6.42 15.79 15.59
CA VAL A 40 -6.87 14.92 16.68
C VAL A 40 -6.63 13.45 16.34
N GLU A 41 -6.95 13.00 15.12
CA GLU A 41 -6.76 11.61 14.70
C GLU A 41 -5.28 11.22 14.54
N LYS A 42 -4.43 12.13 14.06
CA LYS A 42 -2.96 11.95 14.06
C LYS A 42 -2.43 11.72 15.47
N ARG A 43 -2.83 12.59 16.41
CA ARG A 43 -2.45 12.50 17.83
C ARG A 43 -2.89 11.15 18.42
N ARG A 44 -4.15 10.79 18.17
CA ARG A 44 -4.73 9.52 18.59
C ARG A 44 -3.95 8.31 18.05
N LEU A 45 -3.57 8.34 16.77
CA LEU A 45 -2.74 7.30 16.17
C LEU A 45 -1.37 7.24 16.83
N CYS A 46 -0.66 8.37 17.00
CA CYS A 46 0.63 8.41 17.69
C CYS A 46 0.55 7.79 19.09
N ARG A 47 -0.49 8.12 19.87
CA ARG A 47 -0.73 7.51 21.18
C ARG A 47 -0.90 6.00 21.10
N HIS A 48 -1.69 5.54 20.15
CA HIS A 48 -1.95 4.11 19.91
C HIS A 48 -0.66 3.34 19.55
N LEU A 49 0.25 4.00 18.83
CA LEU A 49 1.56 3.46 18.49
C LEU A 49 2.58 3.54 19.64
N GLY A 50 2.25 4.27 20.72
CA GLY A 50 3.16 4.54 21.82
C GLY A 50 4.25 5.56 21.50
N LEU A 51 4.00 6.46 20.55
CA LEU A 51 4.95 7.50 20.10
C LEU A 51 4.75 8.85 20.82
N GLU A 52 3.72 8.98 21.67
CA GLU A 52 3.51 10.20 22.47
C GLU A 52 4.37 10.21 23.73
N ASP A 53 5.24 11.21 23.82
CA ASP A 53 6.15 11.46 24.94
C ASP A 53 5.45 12.31 26.02
N GLU A 54 4.38 11.80 26.65
CA GLU A 54 3.60 12.65 27.56
C GLU A 54 4.29 12.96 28.90
N THR A 55 5.41 12.31 29.29
CA THR A 55 6.01 12.56 30.64
C THR A 55 7.52 12.36 30.82
N GLY A 56 8.32 11.99 29.81
CA GLY A 56 9.73 11.62 30.04
C GLY A 56 9.90 10.40 30.99
N HIS A 57 8.81 9.69 31.24
CA HIS A 57 8.78 8.42 31.93
C HIS A 57 8.48 7.34 30.91
N PRO A 58 9.22 6.21 30.92
CA PRO A 58 8.93 5.10 30.02
C PRO A 58 7.48 4.64 30.25
N PRO A 59 6.74 4.26 29.19
CA PRO A 59 5.37 3.80 29.30
C PRO A 59 5.30 2.69 30.35
N THR A 60 4.49 2.90 31.39
CA THR A 60 4.41 2.05 32.59
C THR A 60 3.98 0.61 32.28
N ASN A 61 3.55 0.35 31.03
CA ASN A 61 3.25 -0.97 30.51
C ASN A 61 3.58 -1.00 29.00
N PRO A 62 4.65 -1.68 28.56
CA PRO A 62 4.93 -1.81 27.14
C PRO A 62 3.77 -2.52 26.43
N LEU A 63 3.39 -2.04 25.25
CA LEU A 63 2.35 -2.68 24.44
C LEU A 63 2.72 -4.15 24.21
N GLN A 64 1.87 -5.08 24.67
CA GLN A 64 2.10 -6.52 24.48
C GLN A 64 2.04 -6.92 22.99
N ILE A 65 1.40 -6.10 22.16
CA ILE A 65 1.25 -6.30 20.71
C ILE A 65 1.44 -4.94 20.05
N GLN A 66 2.43 -4.85 19.16
CA GLN A 66 2.68 -3.66 18.35
C GLN A 66 1.61 -3.54 17.26
N PRO A 67 0.94 -2.38 17.10
CA PRO A 67 0.01 -2.18 16.00
C PRO A 67 0.69 -2.26 14.63
N LEU A 68 0.05 -2.97 13.70
CA LEU A 68 0.47 -3.13 12.31
C LEU A 68 -0.60 -2.59 11.36
N PHE A 69 -0.16 -2.13 10.19
CA PHE A 69 -0.99 -1.58 9.13
C PHE A 69 -1.04 -2.57 7.98
N PHE A 70 -2.06 -3.43 7.97
CA PHE A 70 -2.17 -4.44 6.93
C PHE A 70 -2.82 -3.87 5.69
N ILE A 71 -2.16 -3.98 4.54
CA ILE A 71 -2.80 -3.77 3.24
C ILE A 71 -3.40 -5.09 2.81
N GLU A 72 -4.71 -5.15 2.68
CA GLU A 72 -5.47 -6.36 2.38
C GLU A 72 -6.58 -6.08 1.37
N LYS A 73 -7.03 -7.13 0.67
CA LYS A 73 -8.21 -7.07 -0.19
C LYS A 73 -9.48 -7.08 0.65
N THR A 74 -10.47 -6.28 0.28
CA THR A 74 -11.79 -6.36 0.91
C THR A 74 -12.48 -7.64 0.45
N PRO A 75 -12.94 -8.53 1.37
CA PRO A 75 -13.60 -9.78 0.99
C PRO A 75 -14.91 -9.51 0.23
N ASP A 76 -15.44 -10.51 -0.49
CA ASP A 76 -16.65 -10.45 -1.33
C ASP A 76 -17.95 -10.39 -0.49
N SER A 77 -17.98 -9.50 0.48
CA SER A 77 -19.08 -9.23 1.40
C SER A 77 -19.26 -7.72 1.52
N ARG A 78 -20.34 -7.26 2.14
CA ARG A 78 -20.58 -5.83 2.33
C ARG A 78 -19.39 -5.19 3.07
N GLY A 79 -18.58 -4.40 2.36
CA GLY A 79 -17.36 -3.83 2.91
C GLY A 79 -17.64 -2.80 4.02
N PRO A 80 -16.68 -2.59 4.93
CA PRO A 80 -16.85 -1.73 6.09
C PRO A 80 -16.88 -0.24 5.70
N PRO A 81 -17.43 0.64 6.56
CA PRO A 81 -17.18 2.07 6.44
C PRO A 81 -15.70 2.37 6.67
N CYS A 82 -15.21 3.47 6.11
CA CYS A 82 -13.90 3.99 6.47
C CYS A 82 -13.95 4.60 7.88
N ASN A 83 -12.96 4.28 8.72
CA ASN A 83 -12.84 4.80 10.09
C ASN A 83 -12.29 6.23 10.18
N LEU A 84 -11.88 6.86 9.08
CA LEU A 84 -11.43 8.25 9.11
C LEU A 84 -12.64 9.19 9.26
N PRO A 85 -12.72 10.03 10.30
CA PRO A 85 -13.75 11.05 10.41
C PRO A 85 -13.85 11.92 9.14
N GLY A 86 -15.08 12.22 8.72
CA GLY A 86 -15.35 12.93 7.47
C GLY A 86 -15.37 12.07 6.21
N CYS A 87 -14.85 10.83 6.24
CA CYS A 87 -14.99 9.90 5.12
C CYS A 87 -16.29 9.10 5.21
N ASN A 88 -17.31 9.52 4.46
CA ASN A 88 -18.61 8.83 4.43
C ASN A 88 -18.70 7.67 3.43
N ARG A 89 -17.59 7.34 2.76
CA ARG A 89 -17.55 6.26 1.75
C ARG A 89 -17.33 4.91 2.43
N ARG A 90 -17.98 3.88 1.88
CA ARG A 90 -17.67 2.49 2.19
C ARG A 90 -16.49 2.05 1.34
N ILE A 91 -15.73 1.10 1.87
CA ILE A 91 -14.70 0.40 1.12
C ILE A 91 -15.42 -0.73 0.38
N GLU A 92 -15.32 -0.79 -0.95
CA GLU A 92 -16.10 -1.73 -1.73
C GLU A 92 -15.49 -3.15 -1.71
N PRO A 93 -16.30 -4.20 -1.92
CA PRO A 93 -15.79 -5.57 -2.05
C PRO A 93 -14.77 -5.64 -3.19
N GLY A 94 -13.63 -6.28 -2.94
CA GLY A 94 -12.55 -6.40 -3.90
C GLY A 94 -11.50 -5.29 -3.85
N ASP A 95 -11.82 -4.11 -3.31
CA ASP A 95 -10.87 -2.99 -3.20
C ASP A 95 -9.75 -3.31 -2.21
N LEU A 96 -8.55 -2.79 -2.47
CA LEU A 96 -7.50 -2.73 -1.48
C LEU A 96 -7.86 -1.75 -0.35
N ARG A 97 -7.60 -2.16 0.89
CA ARG A 97 -7.81 -1.36 2.09
C ARG A 97 -6.65 -1.48 3.07
N LEU A 98 -6.60 -0.54 4.01
CA LEU A 98 -5.73 -0.62 5.16
C LEU A 98 -6.53 -1.06 6.38
N ALA A 99 -6.04 -2.11 7.05
CA ALA A 99 -6.56 -2.60 8.32
C ALA A 99 -5.54 -2.34 9.44
N LEU A 100 -5.87 -1.43 10.34
CA LEU A 100 -5.08 -1.14 11.54
C LEU A 100 -5.42 -2.18 12.61
N ASN A 101 -4.44 -3.00 12.99
CA ASN A 101 -4.64 -4.09 13.95
C ASN A 101 -3.56 -4.05 15.04
N PRO A 102 -3.95 -4.02 16.34
CA PRO A 102 -5.31 -3.88 16.84
C PRO A 102 -5.92 -2.49 16.57
N ALA A 103 -7.25 -2.39 16.62
CA ALA A 103 -8.00 -1.14 16.46
C ALA A 103 -7.68 -0.11 17.57
N MET A 104 -7.72 1.19 17.25
CA MET A 104 -7.41 2.30 18.16
C MET A 104 -8.43 2.46 19.30
N GLU A 105 -9.68 2.07 19.06
CA GLU A 105 -10.80 2.29 20.00
C GLU A 105 -11.06 1.11 20.94
N SER A 106 -10.26 0.05 20.83
CA SER A 106 -10.51 -1.18 21.55
C SER A 106 -9.98 -1.14 23.00
N ASN A 107 -10.86 -0.80 23.95
CA ASN A 107 -10.62 -0.99 25.40
C ASN A 107 -10.35 -2.47 25.78
N HIS A 108 -10.55 -3.38 24.83
CA HIS A 108 -10.16 -4.77 24.92
C HIS A 108 -9.27 -5.10 23.73
N TRP A 109 -7.98 -5.36 24.00
CA TRP A 109 -6.95 -5.78 23.05
C TRP A 109 -7.22 -7.18 22.46
N PHE A 110 -8.41 -7.40 21.89
CA PHE A 110 -8.69 -8.60 21.13
C PHE A 110 -7.93 -8.48 19.82
N ARG A 111 -6.99 -9.42 19.59
CA ARG A 111 -6.21 -9.57 18.35
C ARG A 111 -7.06 -9.52 17.06
N ALA A 112 -8.36 -9.75 17.14
CA ALA A 112 -9.26 -9.78 15.99
C ALA A 112 -9.92 -8.45 15.63
N SER A 113 -9.81 -7.38 16.44
CA SER A 113 -10.45 -6.10 16.13
C SER A 113 -9.57 -5.24 15.21
N SER A 114 -10.16 -4.57 14.21
CA SER A 114 -9.42 -3.73 13.29
C SER A 114 -10.24 -2.53 12.83
N ASP A 115 -9.58 -1.39 12.72
CA ASP A 115 -10.13 -0.21 12.06
C ASP A 115 -9.75 -0.27 10.58
N PHE A 116 -10.74 -0.01 9.72
CA PHE A 116 -10.58 -0.13 8.27
C PHE A 116 -10.57 1.25 7.62
N TYR A 117 -9.61 1.47 6.74
CA TYR A 117 -9.44 2.73 6.03
C TYR A 117 -9.26 2.49 4.54
N HIS A 118 -9.74 3.42 3.72
CA HIS A 118 -9.13 3.57 2.40
C HIS A 118 -7.64 3.89 2.62
N ILE A 119 -6.75 3.31 1.83
CA ILE A 119 -5.30 3.52 1.98
C ILE A 119 -4.98 5.02 1.97
N ARG A 120 -5.57 5.75 1.00
CA ARG A 120 -5.42 7.21 0.88
C ARG A 120 -5.95 8.01 2.07
N CYS A 121 -6.99 7.51 2.74
CA CYS A 121 -7.52 8.15 3.94
C CYS A 121 -6.57 7.96 5.11
N PHE A 122 -5.99 6.77 5.27
CA PHE A 122 -5.05 6.51 6.35
C PHE A 122 -3.75 7.31 6.20
N GLU A 123 -3.26 7.50 4.98
CA GLU A 123 -2.11 8.38 4.69
C GLU A 123 -2.34 9.85 5.10
N LYS A 124 -3.58 10.29 5.34
CA LYS A 124 -3.82 11.63 5.91
C LYS A 124 -3.40 11.73 7.38
N ILE A 125 -3.39 10.61 8.11
CA ILE A 125 -3.11 10.56 9.54
C ILE A 125 -1.81 9.82 9.90
N ALA A 126 -1.29 8.99 8.99
CA ALA A 126 -0.02 8.28 9.15
C ALA A 126 1.08 8.91 8.29
N ASP A 127 2.24 9.19 8.89
CA ASP A 127 3.39 9.77 8.18
C ASP A 127 4.40 8.69 7.79
N PHE A 128 4.25 8.12 6.60
CA PHE A 128 5.19 7.12 6.07
C PHE A 128 6.57 7.70 5.69
N SER A 129 6.85 8.98 5.94
CA SER A 129 8.23 9.50 5.92
C SER A 129 8.99 9.23 7.22
N GLN A 130 8.33 8.64 8.23
CA GLN A 130 8.93 8.23 9.49
C GLN A 130 9.01 6.70 9.59
N ALA A 131 10.14 6.18 10.07
CA ALA A 131 10.37 4.74 10.21
C ALA A 131 9.30 4.06 11.09
N ASP A 132 8.93 4.70 12.21
CA ASP A 132 7.92 4.21 13.16
C ASP A 132 6.56 3.89 12.53
N PHE A 133 6.22 4.56 11.43
CA PHE A 133 5.00 4.28 10.67
C PHE A 133 5.26 3.33 9.50
N LEU A 134 6.36 3.52 8.77
CA LEU A 134 6.68 2.71 7.59
C LEU A 134 6.86 1.23 7.95
N ASP A 135 7.58 0.92 9.02
CA ASP A 135 7.92 -0.45 9.40
C ASP A 135 6.67 -1.30 9.72
N ARG A 136 5.61 -0.63 10.17
CA ARG A 136 4.32 -1.23 10.52
C ARG A 136 3.48 -1.63 9.32
N VAL A 137 3.77 -1.13 8.12
CA VAL A 137 3.05 -1.50 6.90
C VAL A 137 3.33 -2.95 6.54
N GLN A 138 2.31 -3.77 6.35
CA GLN A 138 2.47 -5.17 5.98
C GLN A 138 1.50 -5.54 4.87
N PRO A 139 1.93 -6.08 3.72
CA PRO A 139 0.99 -6.70 2.81
C PRO A 139 0.42 -7.96 3.47
N LEU A 140 -0.89 -8.18 3.33
CA LEU A 140 -1.51 -9.40 3.79
C LEU A 140 -1.35 -10.51 2.74
N THR A 141 -0.44 -11.44 3.02
CA THR A 141 -0.03 -12.50 2.10
C THR A 141 -0.29 -13.88 2.70
N ARG A 142 -0.02 -14.92 1.91
CA ARG A 142 0.06 -16.32 2.37
C ARG A 142 1.02 -16.54 3.55
N ASN A 143 1.99 -15.64 3.76
CA ASN A 143 3.01 -15.76 4.80
C ASN A 143 2.75 -14.84 6.01
N THR A 144 1.88 -13.83 5.90
CA THR A 144 1.67 -12.82 6.96
C THR A 144 0.27 -12.84 7.58
N TRP A 145 -0.68 -13.63 7.06
CA TRP A 145 -2.06 -13.65 7.57
C TRP A 145 -2.19 -14.09 9.04
N GLU A 146 -1.27 -14.89 9.57
CA GLU A 146 -1.27 -15.28 10.98
C GLU A 146 -0.98 -14.07 11.89
N LEU A 147 -0.09 -13.17 11.45
CA LEU A 147 0.24 -11.94 12.18
C LEU A 147 -0.98 -11.02 12.29
N ARG A 148 -1.84 -11.04 11.27
CA ARG A 148 -3.13 -10.33 11.24
C ARG A 148 -4.17 -10.91 12.19
N GLY A 149 -3.93 -12.09 12.77
CA GLY A 149 -4.85 -12.79 13.65
C GLY A 149 -6.02 -13.46 12.92
N LEU A 150 -5.91 -13.68 11.60
CA LEU A 150 -6.91 -14.41 10.85
C LEU A 150 -6.82 -15.92 11.12
N LYS A 151 -7.88 -16.66 10.80
CA LYS A 151 -7.87 -18.13 10.81
C LYS A 151 -7.52 -18.64 9.41
N ALA A 152 -6.82 -19.77 9.32
CA ALA A 152 -6.48 -20.40 8.04
C ALA A 152 -7.71 -20.62 7.13
N SER A 153 -8.86 -20.97 7.73
CA SER A 153 -10.12 -21.15 7.03
C SER A 153 -10.63 -19.87 6.34
N SER A 154 -10.27 -18.70 6.87
CA SER A 154 -10.73 -17.39 6.38
C SER A 154 -9.91 -16.84 5.21
N VAL A 155 -8.76 -17.45 4.91
CA VAL A 155 -7.84 -16.99 3.85
C VAL A 155 -7.62 -18.06 2.77
N ARG A 156 -8.21 -19.24 2.93
CA ARG A 156 -8.00 -20.41 2.06
C ARG A 156 -8.51 -20.20 0.64
N ASP A 157 -9.54 -19.38 0.46
CA ASP A 157 -10.09 -18.98 -0.83
C ASP A 157 -9.39 -17.75 -1.44
N GLY A 158 -8.34 -17.23 -0.78
CA GLY A 158 -7.70 -15.98 -1.16
C GLY A 158 -8.44 -14.75 -0.66
N SER A 159 -9.49 -14.89 0.15
CA SER A 159 -10.10 -13.77 0.86
C SER A 159 -9.03 -13.01 1.64
N TYR A 160 -9.11 -11.68 1.62
CA TYR A 160 -8.16 -10.74 2.24
C TYR A 160 -6.76 -10.68 1.60
N ILE A 161 -6.26 -11.77 1.01
CA ILE A 161 -4.91 -11.84 0.48
C ILE A 161 -4.76 -10.89 -0.73
N VAL A 162 -3.70 -10.11 -0.73
CA VAL A 162 -3.40 -9.20 -1.84
C VAL A 162 -2.92 -9.95 -3.08
N PRO A 163 -3.18 -9.43 -4.29
CA PRO A 163 -2.56 -9.93 -5.51
C PRO A 163 -1.02 -9.92 -5.44
N GLY A 164 -0.39 -10.81 -6.18
CA GLY A 164 1.07 -10.94 -6.20
C GLY A 164 1.80 -9.64 -6.55
N GLY A 165 1.31 -8.88 -7.53
CA GLY A 165 1.87 -7.57 -7.91
C GLY A 165 1.81 -6.56 -6.77
N VAL A 166 0.71 -6.53 -6.01
CA VAL A 166 0.54 -5.66 -4.84
C VAL A 166 1.51 -6.05 -3.73
N GLU A 167 1.65 -7.35 -3.44
CA GLU A 167 2.66 -7.86 -2.49
C GLU A 167 4.06 -7.37 -2.87
N ARG A 168 4.48 -7.56 -4.13
CA ARG A 168 5.81 -7.16 -4.61
C ARG A 168 6.01 -5.65 -4.53
N LEU A 169 5.03 -4.87 -4.98
CA LEU A 169 5.11 -3.39 -4.97
C LEU A 169 5.22 -2.83 -3.56
N ILE A 170 4.42 -3.33 -2.61
CA ILE A 170 4.46 -2.84 -1.22
C ILE A 170 5.82 -3.16 -0.58
N LEU A 171 6.32 -4.38 -0.73
CA LEU A 171 7.60 -4.78 -0.15
C LEU A 171 8.75 -3.94 -0.70
N GLU A 172 8.81 -3.76 -2.03
CA GLU A 172 9.85 -2.98 -2.68
C GLU A 172 9.77 -1.49 -2.32
N TRP A 173 8.56 -0.93 -2.29
CA TRP A 173 8.32 0.44 -1.84
C TRP A 173 8.80 0.64 -0.40
N LYS A 174 8.48 -0.28 0.52
CA LYS A 174 8.93 -0.22 1.91
C LYS A 174 10.45 -0.21 2.02
N VAL A 175 11.14 -1.13 1.34
CA VAL A 175 12.61 -1.23 1.39
C VAL A 175 13.25 0.03 0.81
N THR A 176 12.78 0.48 -0.36
CA THR A 176 13.31 1.68 -1.02
C THR A 176 13.10 2.92 -0.16
N ARG A 177 11.90 3.10 0.40
CA ARG A 177 11.56 4.26 1.22
C ARG A 177 12.29 4.24 2.57
N GLY A 178 12.40 3.08 3.21
CA GLY A 178 13.18 2.89 4.44
C GLY A 178 14.65 3.27 4.24
N MET A 179 15.26 2.83 3.14
CA MET A 179 16.63 3.22 2.79
C MET A 179 16.80 4.73 2.71
N TRP A 180 15.84 5.45 2.11
CA TRP A 180 15.90 6.91 2.02
C TRP A 180 15.68 7.60 3.37
N ILE A 181 14.82 7.05 4.22
CA ILE A 181 14.63 7.51 5.60
C ILE A 181 15.93 7.36 6.38
N ASP A 182 16.57 6.19 6.33
CA ASP A 182 17.82 5.94 7.05
C ASP A 182 18.96 6.85 6.56
N LYS A 183 19.04 7.09 5.25
CA LYS A 183 20.01 8.03 4.67
C LYS A 183 19.77 9.47 5.14
N ARG A 184 18.50 9.90 5.19
CA ARG A 184 18.10 11.22 5.69
C ARG A 184 18.46 11.37 7.17
N ASP A 185 18.21 10.34 7.95
CA ASP A 185 18.36 10.36 9.42
C ASP A 185 19.79 10.04 9.87
N GLY A 186 20.69 9.73 8.93
CA GLY A 186 22.10 9.45 9.20
C GLY A 186 22.37 8.10 9.86
N VAL A 187 21.40 7.18 9.80
CA VAL A 187 21.46 5.83 10.39
C VAL A 187 21.65 4.72 9.35
N TYR A 188 21.84 5.09 8.08
CA TYR A 188 22.04 4.15 6.99
C TYR A 188 23.26 3.24 7.21
N ASP A 189 22.99 1.93 7.25
CA ASP A 189 23.99 0.87 7.20
C ASP A 189 23.75 0.02 5.94
N GLU A 190 24.72 0.02 5.02
CA GLU A 190 24.68 -0.79 3.81
C GLU A 190 24.46 -2.28 4.10
N ARG A 191 24.96 -2.77 5.25
CA ARG A 191 24.79 -4.18 5.66
C ARG A 191 23.36 -4.53 6.02
N ALA A 192 22.58 -3.56 6.51
CA ALA A 192 21.17 -3.77 6.83
C ALA A 192 20.31 -4.01 5.57
N TYR A 193 20.80 -3.53 4.42
CA TYR A 193 20.16 -3.68 3.11
C TYR A 193 20.81 -4.77 2.25
N TYR A 194 21.84 -5.44 2.76
CA TYR A 194 22.50 -6.52 2.04
C TYR A 194 21.63 -7.78 2.04
N ILE A 195 21.36 -8.30 0.84
CA ILE A 195 20.66 -9.56 0.62
C ILE A 195 21.60 -10.49 -0.15
N ASP A 196 21.53 -11.80 0.12
CA ASP A 196 22.25 -12.81 -0.66
C ASP A 196 21.99 -12.63 -2.16
N GLU A 197 23.04 -12.66 -2.98
CA GLU A 197 22.95 -12.37 -4.42
C GLU A 197 21.97 -13.29 -5.14
N GLY A 198 21.91 -14.58 -4.76
CA GLY A 198 20.96 -15.53 -5.36
C GLY A 198 19.51 -15.22 -4.99
N PHE A 199 19.29 -14.72 -3.76
CA PHE A 199 17.97 -14.26 -3.34
C PHE A 199 17.61 -12.91 -3.97
N ASP A 200 18.55 -11.98 -4.06
CA ASP A 200 18.38 -10.70 -4.76
C ASP A 200 18.01 -10.90 -6.24
N ASP A 201 18.73 -11.77 -6.95
CA ASP A 201 18.42 -12.16 -8.34
C ASP A 201 16.99 -12.72 -8.45
N LEU A 202 16.55 -13.55 -7.50
CA LEU A 202 15.19 -14.08 -7.46
C LEU A 202 14.14 -12.97 -7.23
N LEU A 203 14.42 -12.01 -6.36
CA LEU A 203 13.50 -10.93 -6.03
C LEU A 203 13.40 -9.89 -7.15
N HIS A 204 14.49 -9.54 -7.82
CA HIS A 204 14.55 -8.39 -8.75
C HIS A 204 14.71 -8.78 -10.21
N LYS A 205 15.28 -9.95 -10.50
CA LYS A 205 15.59 -10.37 -11.88
C LYS A 205 14.71 -11.51 -12.38
N ALA A 206 14.00 -12.25 -11.53
CA ALA A 206 13.10 -13.31 -12.00
C ALA A 206 12.18 -12.82 -13.14
N GLY A 207 12.04 -13.65 -14.18
CA GLY A 207 11.33 -13.32 -15.42
C GLY A 207 12.13 -12.53 -16.47
N SER A 208 13.33 -12.03 -16.13
CA SER A 208 14.24 -11.38 -17.08
C SER A 208 14.92 -12.41 -17.98
N SER A 209 15.23 -12.04 -19.21
CA SER A 209 16.05 -12.81 -20.16
C SER A 209 17.47 -13.04 -19.65
N THR A 210 17.93 -12.22 -18.71
CA THR A 210 19.26 -12.31 -18.09
C THR A 210 19.26 -13.08 -16.78
N TYR A 211 18.09 -13.48 -16.28
CA TYR A 211 17.97 -14.23 -15.04
C TYR A 211 18.47 -15.66 -15.20
N ILE A 212 19.46 -16.02 -14.39
CA ILE A 212 20.03 -17.36 -14.34
C ILE A 212 19.62 -17.98 -12.99
N PRO A 213 18.75 -19.00 -12.97
CA PRO A 213 18.36 -19.66 -11.73
C PRO A 213 19.59 -20.30 -11.05
N ARG A 214 19.95 -19.82 -9.86
CA ARG A 214 21.08 -20.35 -9.06
C ARG A 214 20.69 -21.47 -8.09
N GLY A 215 19.45 -21.95 -8.20
CA GLY A 215 18.85 -22.87 -7.25
C GLY A 215 18.07 -22.16 -6.14
N ARG A 216 17.51 -22.95 -5.22
CA ARG A 216 16.68 -22.43 -4.13
C ARG A 216 17.56 -21.82 -3.01
N PRO A 217 17.38 -20.54 -2.65
CA PRO A 217 18.06 -19.93 -1.51
C PRO A 217 17.85 -20.70 -0.20
N ALA A 218 18.85 -20.66 0.68
CA ALA A 218 18.76 -21.34 1.97
C ALA A 218 17.62 -20.76 2.83
N GLY A 219 16.86 -21.63 3.50
CA GLY A 219 15.73 -21.22 4.35
C GLY A 219 14.44 -20.88 3.60
N LEU A 220 14.48 -20.73 2.27
CA LEU A 220 13.29 -20.45 1.48
C LEU A 220 12.49 -21.74 1.22
N ASP A 221 11.19 -21.72 1.49
CA ASP A 221 10.32 -22.85 1.17
C ASP A 221 10.25 -23.10 -0.35
N LEU A 222 10.04 -24.37 -0.75
CA LEU A 222 10.00 -24.74 -2.17
C LEU A 222 8.85 -24.05 -2.92
N TYR A 223 7.68 -23.91 -2.29
CA TYR A 223 6.55 -23.22 -2.89
C TYR A 223 6.85 -21.74 -3.04
N GLU A 224 7.46 -21.12 -2.03
CA GLU A 224 7.83 -19.71 -2.07
C GLU A 224 8.86 -19.43 -3.16
N HIS A 225 9.87 -20.28 -3.30
CA HIS A 225 10.84 -20.20 -4.38
C HIS A 225 10.17 -20.31 -5.76
N TYR A 226 9.23 -21.23 -5.93
CA TYR A 226 8.48 -21.37 -7.18
C TYR A 226 7.60 -20.14 -7.46
N ALA A 227 6.92 -19.62 -6.43
CA ALA A 227 6.10 -18.43 -6.53
C ALA A 227 6.94 -17.22 -6.98
N LEU A 228 8.08 -16.96 -6.33
CA LEU A 228 8.97 -15.85 -6.67
C LEU A 228 9.60 -15.98 -8.06
N SER A 229 9.99 -17.19 -8.45
CA SER A 229 10.63 -17.41 -9.76
C SER A 229 9.68 -17.35 -10.95
N GLN A 230 8.37 -17.51 -10.72
CA GLN A 230 7.37 -17.58 -11.80
C GLN A 230 6.20 -16.64 -11.57
N LEU A 231 5.34 -16.95 -10.60
CA LEU A 231 4.06 -16.26 -10.40
C LEU A 231 4.28 -14.78 -10.04
N LEU A 232 5.29 -14.51 -9.22
CA LEU A 232 5.62 -13.21 -8.64
C LEU A 232 6.87 -12.57 -9.26
N ALA A 233 7.37 -13.15 -10.35
CA ALA A 233 8.51 -12.60 -11.08
C ALA A 233 8.25 -11.13 -11.46
N PRO A 234 9.12 -10.17 -11.14
CA PRO A 234 8.87 -8.76 -11.42
C PRO A 234 9.05 -8.40 -12.90
N ASN A 235 9.77 -9.23 -13.67
CA ASN A 235 10.02 -8.97 -15.08
C ASN A 235 9.12 -9.81 -15.97
N GLU A 236 8.90 -9.32 -17.19
CA GLU A 236 8.30 -10.04 -18.30
C GLU A 236 9.14 -9.85 -19.55
N SER A 237 9.51 -10.98 -20.16
CA SER A 237 10.40 -11.07 -21.31
C SER A 237 9.80 -11.99 -22.38
N ASP A 238 10.17 -11.77 -23.65
CA ASP A 238 9.82 -12.67 -24.76
C ASP A 238 10.86 -13.81 -24.95
N GLY A 239 11.86 -13.91 -24.08
CA GLY A 239 12.83 -15.00 -24.06
C GLY A 239 14.29 -14.54 -24.02
N PRO A 240 15.25 -15.45 -24.26
CA PRO A 240 16.66 -15.11 -24.26
C PRO A 240 16.97 -13.99 -25.25
N GLN A 241 17.82 -13.04 -24.84
CA GLN A 241 18.25 -11.86 -25.63
C GLN A 241 17.25 -10.71 -25.77
N ASP A 242 16.10 -10.78 -25.09
CA ASP A 242 15.15 -9.67 -25.07
C ASP A 242 15.76 -8.39 -24.46
N GLN A 243 15.80 -7.31 -25.25
CA GLN A 243 16.33 -6.02 -24.84
C GLN A 243 15.24 -5.04 -24.36
N GLN A 244 13.96 -5.42 -24.47
CA GLN A 244 12.82 -4.55 -24.18
C GLN A 244 11.91 -5.19 -23.16
N GLU A 245 12.47 -5.56 -22.02
CA GLU A 245 11.75 -6.19 -20.92
C GLU A 245 10.79 -5.19 -20.26
N TRP A 246 9.68 -5.72 -19.75
CA TRP A 246 8.82 -4.96 -18.84
C TRP A 246 9.18 -5.33 -17.40
N ASN A 247 9.35 -4.34 -16.53
CA ASN A 247 9.69 -4.53 -15.13
C ASN A 247 8.66 -3.82 -14.23
N LEU A 248 8.09 -4.56 -13.28
CA LEU A 248 7.08 -4.08 -12.34
C LEU A 248 7.55 -2.85 -11.57
N PHE A 249 8.75 -2.91 -11.00
CA PHE A 249 9.26 -1.88 -10.12
C PHE A 249 9.60 -0.60 -10.88
N ALA A 250 10.32 -0.71 -11.99
CA ALA A 250 10.65 0.42 -12.85
C ALA A 250 9.41 1.14 -13.40
N HIS A 251 8.27 0.44 -13.52
CA HIS A 251 7.04 1.02 -14.04
C HIS A 251 6.25 1.81 -12.99
N TYR A 252 6.21 1.33 -11.74
CA TYR A 252 5.32 1.89 -10.72
C TYR A 252 6.04 2.66 -9.60
N LEU A 253 7.30 2.35 -9.33
CA LEU A 253 8.09 2.99 -8.26
C LEU A 253 8.93 4.14 -8.80
N ASP A 254 9.04 5.19 -7.99
CA ASP A 254 9.94 6.31 -8.26
C ASP A 254 11.22 6.17 -7.43
N PHE A 255 12.24 5.55 -8.01
CA PHE A 255 13.56 5.43 -7.40
C PHE A 255 14.35 6.75 -7.36
N THR A 256 13.87 7.79 -8.05
CA THR A 256 14.57 9.09 -8.16
C THR A 256 14.18 10.08 -7.09
N ALA A 257 13.07 9.83 -6.39
CA ALA A 257 12.61 10.64 -5.27
C ALA A 257 13.60 10.54 -4.09
N LYS A 258 14.61 11.41 -4.10
CA LYS A 258 15.61 11.54 -3.02
C LYS A 258 15.00 11.92 -1.67
N THR A 259 13.75 12.39 -1.66
CA THR A 259 13.03 12.80 -0.46
C THR A 259 11.60 12.28 -0.50
N PRO A 260 11.12 11.62 0.58
CA PRO A 260 9.76 11.12 0.70
C PRO A 260 8.76 12.28 0.94
N SER A 261 8.61 13.17 -0.04
CA SER A 261 7.78 14.38 0.11
C SER A 261 6.31 14.15 -0.23
N ASN A 262 5.97 13.06 -0.93
CA ASN A 262 4.58 12.72 -1.22
C ASN A 262 4.02 11.79 -0.11
N PRO A 263 3.06 12.26 0.71
CA PRO A 263 2.41 11.44 1.72
C PRO A 263 1.47 10.38 1.12
N HIS A 264 1.06 10.56 -0.15
CA HIS A 264 0.10 9.67 -0.84
C HIS A 264 0.74 8.72 -1.85
N GLU A 265 2.05 8.49 -1.75
CA GLU A 265 2.78 7.67 -2.72
C GLU A 265 2.25 6.23 -2.80
N LEU A 266 1.97 5.60 -1.65
CA LEU A 266 1.53 4.21 -1.60
C LEU A 266 0.15 4.06 -2.24
N SER A 267 -0.83 4.89 -1.88
CA SER A 267 -2.16 4.81 -2.49
C SER A 267 -2.14 5.14 -3.99
N MET A 268 -1.34 6.12 -4.42
CA MET A 268 -1.21 6.47 -5.84
C MET A 268 -0.52 5.36 -6.66
N MET A 269 0.51 4.70 -6.10
CA MET A 269 1.15 3.57 -6.74
C MET A 269 0.17 2.41 -6.94
N LEU A 270 -0.54 2.03 -5.88
CA LEU A 270 -1.47 0.90 -5.92
C LEU A 270 -2.67 1.17 -6.83
N GLN A 271 -3.22 2.39 -6.81
CA GLN A 271 -4.32 2.76 -7.72
C GLN A 271 -3.89 2.65 -9.19
N ARG A 272 -2.70 3.15 -9.55
CA ARG A 272 -2.18 3.03 -10.92
C ARG A 272 -2.08 1.56 -11.35
N TRP A 273 -1.58 0.70 -10.46
CA TRP A 273 -1.51 -0.74 -10.71
C TRP A 273 -2.90 -1.37 -10.91
N GLU A 274 -3.90 -1.02 -10.08
CA GLU A 274 -5.28 -1.53 -10.21
C GLU A 274 -5.94 -1.07 -11.52
N ASP A 275 -5.71 0.18 -11.91
CA ASP A 275 -6.20 0.75 -13.16
C ASP A 275 -5.61 0.00 -14.37
N ASP A 276 -4.29 -0.24 -14.37
CA ASP A 276 -3.58 -0.96 -15.43
C ASP A 276 -3.95 -2.44 -15.48
N VAL A 277 -4.17 -3.10 -14.34
CA VAL A 277 -4.71 -4.45 -14.29
C VAL A 277 -6.11 -4.49 -14.91
N THR A 278 -6.97 -3.52 -14.56
CA THR A 278 -8.30 -3.41 -15.14
C THR A 278 -8.23 -3.27 -16.67
N LEU A 279 -7.31 -2.44 -17.17
CA LEU A 279 -7.07 -2.27 -18.61
C LEU A 279 -6.56 -3.57 -19.26
N ALA A 280 -5.62 -4.28 -18.62
CA ALA A 280 -5.06 -5.53 -19.12
C ALA A 280 -6.12 -6.64 -19.30
N TRP A 281 -7.16 -6.66 -18.45
CA TRP A 281 -8.27 -7.62 -18.52
C TRP A 281 -9.39 -7.22 -19.49
N ARG A 282 -9.47 -5.96 -19.95
CA ARG A 282 -10.44 -5.56 -20.98
C ARG A 282 -10.14 -6.27 -22.30
N GLU A 283 -11.18 -6.64 -23.04
CA GLU A 283 -11.01 -7.31 -24.34
C GLU A 283 -10.77 -6.34 -25.50
N ASP A 284 -11.09 -5.06 -25.29
CA ASP A 284 -10.94 -3.97 -26.26
C ASP A 284 -9.50 -3.84 -26.77
N ARG A 285 -9.35 -3.82 -28.10
CA ARG A 285 -8.04 -3.70 -28.75
C ARG A 285 -7.40 -2.35 -28.49
N ASP A 286 -8.18 -1.28 -28.39
CA ASP A 286 -7.63 0.07 -28.21
C ASP A 286 -7.10 0.26 -26.79
N ALA A 287 -7.81 -0.26 -25.79
CA ALA A 287 -7.34 -0.33 -24.41
C ALA A 287 -6.09 -1.20 -24.27
N LYS A 288 -6.03 -2.34 -24.98
CA LYS A 288 -4.83 -3.19 -25.01
C LYS A 288 -3.67 -2.53 -25.73
N ASN A 289 -3.89 -1.70 -26.75
CA ASN A 289 -2.80 -1.01 -27.44
C ASN A 289 -2.13 0.05 -26.54
N ALA A 290 -2.86 0.57 -25.54
CA ALA A 290 -2.29 1.48 -24.55
C ALA A 290 -1.26 0.80 -23.62
N LEU A 291 -1.40 -0.51 -23.38
CA LEU A 291 -0.44 -1.31 -22.61
C LEU A 291 0.39 -2.19 -23.56
N ALA A 292 1.72 -2.15 -23.46
CA ALA A 292 2.55 -3.07 -24.22
C ALA A 292 2.13 -4.55 -23.95
N GLN A 293 2.25 -5.43 -24.94
CA GLN A 293 1.82 -6.84 -24.80
C GLN A 293 2.47 -7.54 -23.60
N LYS A 294 3.76 -7.26 -23.36
CA LYS A 294 4.49 -7.74 -22.17
C LYS A 294 3.84 -7.25 -20.88
N ALA A 295 3.56 -5.96 -20.77
CA ALA A 295 2.86 -5.40 -19.62
C ALA A 295 1.51 -6.11 -19.38
N THR A 296 0.74 -6.36 -20.43
CA THR A 296 -0.55 -7.09 -20.31
C THR A 296 -0.36 -8.51 -19.75
N ARG A 297 0.62 -9.28 -20.25
CA ARG A 297 0.90 -10.64 -19.73
C ARG A 297 1.36 -10.60 -18.28
N ALA A 298 2.28 -9.69 -17.97
CA ALA A 298 2.82 -9.50 -16.64
C ALA A 298 1.73 -9.12 -15.63
N LEU A 299 0.88 -8.14 -15.96
CA LEU A 299 -0.20 -7.67 -15.10
C LEU A 299 -1.24 -8.76 -14.85
N LYS A 300 -1.61 -9.55 -15.86
CA LYS A 300 -2.50 -10.70 -15.66
C LYS A 300 -1.91 -11.72 -14.70
N ARG A 301 -0.64 -12.08 -14.90
CA ARG A 301 0.08 -13.02 -14.02
C ARG A 301 0.17 -12.48 -12.59
N LEU A 302 0.58 -11.22 -12.43
CA LEU A 302 0.76 -10.57 -11.13
C LEU A 302 -0.57 -10.22 -10.43
N SER A 303 -1.69 -10.17 -11.16
CA SER A 303 -3.02 -10.01 -10.57
C SER A 303 -3.56 -11.27 -9.88
N ALA A 304 -2.90 -12.42 -10.08
CA ALA A 304 -3.25 -13.66 -9.39
C ALA A 304 -2.95 -13.57 -7.88
N ILE A 305 -3.82 -14.15 -7.07
CA ILE A 305 -3.67 -14.24 -5.61
C ILE A 305 -2.90 -15.54 -5.28
N PRO A 306 -1.71 -15.47 -4.67
CA PRO A 306 -0.98 -16.66 -4.26
C PRO A 306 -1.62 -17.25 -2.98
N ILE A 307 -2.38 -18.33 -3.14
CA ILE A 307 -3.13 -18.95 -2.04
C ILE A 307 -2.17 -19.69 -1.09
N PRO A 308 -2.44 -19.71 0.24
CA PRO A 308 -1.71 -20.53 1.20
C PRO A 308 -1.82 -22.02 0.86
N GLN A 309 -0.71 -22.75 0.88
CA GLN A 309 -0.74 -24.20 0.64
C GLN A 309 -1.26 -24.93 1.88
N ALA A 310 -2.22 -25.83 1.68
CA ALA A 310 -2.72 -26.71 2.75
C ALA A 310 -1.62 -27.73 3.10
N GLY A 311 -0.90 -27.51 4.20
CA GLY A 311 0.07 -28.47 4.74
C GLY A 311 1.54 -28.06 4.71
N SER A 312 1.88 -26.77 4.50
CA SER A 312 3.25 -26.31 4.80
C SER A 312 3.49 -26.36 6.31
N ASN A 313 4.01 -27.49 6.79
CA ASN A 313 4.53 -27.60 8.13
C ASN A 313 5.57 -26.52 8.34
N ARG A 314 5.29 -25.69 9.35
CA ARG A 314 6.18 -24.67 9.91
C ARG A 314 7.55 -25.28 10.19
N LEU A 315 8.59 -24.74 9.54
CA LEU A 315 9.84 -24.52 10.25
C LEU A 315 9.74 -23.08 10.76
N GLY A 316 9.40 -22.97 12.04
CA GLY A 316 9.38 -21.67 12.71
C GLY A 316 10.78 -21.09 12.76
N TYR A 317 10.90 -19.80 12.46
CA TYR A 317 11.94 -18.97 13.00
C TYR A 317 11.31 -17.64 13.43
N TYR A 318 11.75 -17.21 14.60
CA TYR A 318 11.41 -15.98 15.31
C TYR A 318 11.82 -14.74 14.52
#